data_AF-A0A8D1JEY7-F1
#
_entry.id   AF-A0A8D1JEY7-F1
#
_cell.length_a   1.000
_cell.length_b   1.000
_cell.length_c   1.000
_cell.angle_alpha   90.00
_cell.angle_beta   90.00
_cell.angle_gamma   90.00
#
_symmetry.space_group_name_H-M   'P 1'
#
loop_
_entity.id
_entity.type
_entity.pdbx_description
1 polymer ?
#
loop_
_entity_poly.entity_id
_entity_poly.type
_entity_poly.pdbx_seq_one_letter_code
_entity_poly.pdbx_strand_id
1 'polypeptide(L)'
;VEEIWIPTPHWSSALLSSAFSPFSFFSTLVVSTCHSLVVGVVGLYIFWFDEATIADPLWGDPSFVKVNIAVSSSYLISDLFILILYWKVIGDKYYIIHHCTALYAYYFILSEGVLAYIGNFRLLAELSTPFVNQRWFFEALSYPRVSKAYVINGVLMTAVFFVMRIASIPPLYAYIYSVLGTEAYRRLGALIQCSWISSCVVLDVMNVMWMVKISKGCIKVISLFRQEKARRSLQNGKLD
;
A
#
# COMPACT_ATOMS: atom_id res chain seq x y z
N VAL A 1 -16.77 -0.61 8.07
CA VAL A 1 -16.07 -0.29 6.80
C VAL A 1 -15.28 1.00 6.91
N GLU A 2 -15.71 1.94 7.77
CA GLU A 2 -14.98 3.18 8.12
C GLU A 2 -13.71 2.93 8.97
N GLU A 3 -13.62 1.83 9.71
CA GLU A 3 -12.54 1.59 10.70
C GLU A 3 -11.19 1.07 10.19
N ILE A 4 -10.98 0.84 8.88
CA ILE A 4 -9.92 -0.11 8.45
C ILE A 4 -8.82 0.51 7.59
N TRP A 5 -9.05 1.66 6.97
CA TRP A 5 -8.08 2.19 6.01
C TRP A 5 -7.26 3.32 6.56
N ILE A 6 -7.92 4.07 7.41
CA ILE A 6 -7.35 4.98 8.36
C ILE A 6 -8.20 4.73 9.59
N PRO A 7 -7.59 4.51 10.77
CA PRO A 7 -8.35 4.55 12.01
C PRO A 7 -9.11 5.87 12.00
N THR A 8 -10.42 5.82 11.77
CA THR A 8 -11.28 6.99 11.96
C THR A 8 -11.18 7.30 13.42
N PRO A 9 -10.46 8.37 13.81
CA PRO A 9 -10.21 8.59 15.22
C PRO A 9 -11.57 8.81 15.85
N HIS A 10 -11.91 8.00 16.85
CA HIS A 10 -13.09 8.27 17.67
C HIS A 10 -12.74 9.48 18.54
N TRP A 11 -12.95 10.69 18.03
CA TRP A 11 -12.71 11.95 18.73
C TRP A 11 -13.63 12.17 19.93
N SER A 12 -14.42 11.17 20.33
CA SER A 12 -15.51 11.26 21.30
C SER A 12 -15.06 11.26 22.78
N SER A 13 -13.77 11.37 23.10
CA SER A 13 -13.33 11.49 24.49
C SER A 13 -12.36 12.65 24.70
N ALA A 14 -12.80 13.63 25.52
CA ALA A 14 -12.12 14.89 25.83
C ALA A 14 -10.70 14.75 26.44
N LEU A 15 -10.26 13.55 26.80
CA LEU A 15 -8.98 13.30 27.49
C LEU A 15 -7.78 13.01 26.57
N LEU A 16 -8.00 12.78 25.27
CA LEU A 16 -6.92 12.43 24.31
C LEU A 16 -6.69 13.46 23.20
N SER A 17 -7.46 14.56 23.18
CA SER A 17 -7.37 15.61 22.17
C SER A 17 -6.09 16.45 22.22
N SER A 18 -5.29 16.36 23.30
CA SER A 18 -4.09 17.18 23.48
C SER A 18 -2.81 16.60 22.88
N ALA A 19 -2.71 15.29 22.64
CA ALA A 19 -1.44 14.64 22.25
C ALA A 19 -1.34 14.29 20.75
N PHE A 20 -2.46 14.00 20.07
CA PHE A 20 -2.49 13.70 18.64
C PHE A 20 -3.61 14.49 17.96
N SER A 21 -3.24 15.63 17.39
CA SER A 21 -4.22 16.51 16.77
C SER A 21 -4.65 16.00 15.38
N PRO A 22 -5.82 16.39 14.86
CA PRO A 22 -6.18 16.15 13.47
C PRO A 22 -5.11 16.66 12.48
N PHE A 23 -4.39 17.73 12.85
CA PHE A 23 -3.27 18.27 12.09
C PHE A 23 -2.05 17.34 12.07
N SER A 24 -1.75 16.70 13.21
CA SER A 24 -0.69 15.68 13.31
C SER A 24 -1.00 14.49 12.41
N PHE A 25 -2.26 14.02 12.42
CA PHE A 25 -2.70 12.93 11.55
C PHE A 25 -2.70 13.31 10.06
N PHE A 26 -3.16 14.51 9.73
CA PHE A 26 -3.04 15.05 8.37
C PHE A 26 -1.58 15.02 7.88
N SER A 27 -0.65 15.42 8.75
CA SER A 27 0.77 15.48 8.43
C SER A 27 1.36 14.08 8.15
N THR A 28 0.95 13.04 8.90
CA THR A 28 1.42 11.67 8.61
C THR A 28 0.96 11.18 7.24
N LEU A 29 -0.27 11.51 6.82
CA LEU A 29 -0.78 11.17 5.49
C LEU A 29 -0.07 11.93 4.36
N VAL A 30 0.32 13.18 4.60
CA VAL A 30 1.14 13.95 3.64
C VAL A 30 2.51 13.29 3.49
N VAL A 31 3.19 12.97 4.60
CA VAL A 31 4.50 12.29 4.57
C VAL A 31 4.39 10.94 3.88
N SER A 32 3.36 10.15 4.19
CA SER A 32 3.05 8.87 3.54
C SER A 32 2.85 9.01 2.02
N THR A 33 2.14 10.06 1.59
CA THR A 33 1.92 10.35 0.17
C THR A 33 3.22 10.74 -0.54
N CYS A 34 4.03 11.61 0.07
CA CYS A 34 5.33 11.98 -0.48
C CYS A 34 6.26 10.76 -0.58
N HIS A 35 6.32 9.96 0.49
CA HIS A 35 7.10 8.73 0.53
C HIS A 35 6.72 7.80 -0.62
N SER A 36 5.43 7.43 -0.70
CA SER A 36 4.92 6.50 -1.70
C SER A 36 5.11 6.97 -3.14
N LEU A 37 4.99 8.27 -3.41
CA LEU A 37 5.29 8.83 -4.73
C LEU A 37 6.78 8.72 -5.07
N VAL A 38 7.67 9.06 -4.14
CA VAL A 38 9.12 8.96 -4.36
C VAL A 38 9.53 7.52 -4.63
N VAL A 39 9.20 6.60 -3.72
CA VAL A 39 9.66 5.21 -3.83
C VAL A 39 8.93 4.43 -4.93
N GLY A 40 7.68 4.80 -5.21
CA GLY A 40 6.91 4.25 -6.32
C GLY A 40 7.45 4.67 -7.68
N VAL A 41 7.81 5.94 -7.87
CA VAL A 41 8.41 6.43 -9.13
C VAL A 41 9.79 5.84 -9.35
N VAL A 42 10.65 5.85 -8.31
CA VAL A 42 11.97 5.20 -8.38
C VAL A 42 11.81 3.70 -8.62
N GLY A 43 10.83 3.07 -7.97
CA GLY A 43 10.57 1.64 -8.14
C GLY A 43 10.11 1.28 -9.55
N LEU A 44 9.28 2.12 -10.18
CA LEU A 44 8.88 1.95 -11.58
C LEU A 44 10.09 2.07 -12.51
N TYR A 45 10.97 3.03 -12.26
CA TYR A 45 12.19 3.16 -13.04
C TYR A 45 13.05 1.89 -12.94
N ILE A 46 13.29 1.39 -11.72
CA ILE A 46 14.06 0.16 -11.51
C ILE A 46 13.39 -1.02 -12.24
N PHE A 47 12.08 -1.16 -12.10
CA PHE A 47 11.33 -2.26 -12.70
C PHE A 47 11.44 -2.33 -14.23
N TRP A 48 11.53 -1.17 -14.90
CA TRP A 48 11.58 -1.09 -16.36
C TRP A 48 12.99 -0.98 -16.95
N PHE A 49 13.95 -0.40 -16.21
CA PHE A 49 15.22 0.04 -16.78
C PHE A 49 16.47 -0.48 -16.06
N ASP A 50 16.35 -1.09 -14.88
CA ASP A 50 17.52 -1.60 -14.18
C ASP A 50 17.94 -2.97 -14.74
N GLU A 51 18.77 -2.95 -15.78
CA GLU A 51 19.18 -4.14 -16.54
C GLU A 51 19.80 -5.23 -15.65
N ALA A 52 20.56 -4.83 -14.62
CA ALA A 52 21.23 -5.77 -13.73
C ALA A 52 20.23 -6.63 -12.93
N THR A 53 19.23 -6.01 -12.29
CA THR A 53 18.23 -6.75 -11.51
C THR A 53 17.17 -7.41 -12.40
N ILE A 54 16.92 -6.88 -13.60
CA ILE A 54 16.04 -7.53 -14.60
C ILE A 54 16.67 -8.82 -15.14
N ALA A 55 17.98 -8.81 -15.43
CA ALA A 55 18.68 -9.96 -15.98
C ALA A 55 18.85 -11.10 -14.95
N ASP A 56 19.09 -10.75 -13.68
CA ASP A 56 19.15 -11.72 -12.58
C ASP A 56 18.31 -11.25 -11.38
N PRO A 57 17.04 -11.68 -11.29
CA PRO A 57 16.16 -11.20 -10.23
C PRO A 57 16.51 -11.73 -8.82
N LEU A 58 17.38 -12.75 -8.71
CA LEU A 58 17.82 -13.30 -7.43
C LEU A 58 19.12 -12.64 -6.93
N TRP A 59 20.07 -12.37 -7.82
CA TRP A 59 21.44 -11.96 -7.48
C TRP A 59 21.97 -10.74 -8.25
N GLY A 60 21.16 -10.11 -9.10
CA GLY A 60 21.56 -8.91 -9.85
C GLY A 60 21.99 -7.75 -8.93
N ASP A 61 22.82 -6.84 -9.45
CA ASP A 61 23.41 -5.75 -8.66
C ASP A 61 22.33 -4.95 -7.93
N PRO A 62 22.30 -5.01 -6.59
CA PRO A 62 21.20 -4.46 -5.81
C PRO A 62 21.40 -2.98 -5.49
N SER A 63 22.47 -2.33 -5.97
CA SER A 63 22.92 -1.01 -5.51
C SER A 63 21.80 0.04 -5.52
N PHE A 64 21.08 0.17 -6.64
CA PHE A 64 20.03 1.19 -6.74
C PHE A 64 18.74 0.79 -6.00
N VAL A 65 18.40 -0.51 -6.03
CA VAL A 65 17.30 -1.07 -5.23
C VAL A 65 17.51 -0.82 -3.74
N LYS A 66 18.73 -1.06 -3.22
CA LYS A 66 19.06 -0.88 -1.80
C LYS A 66 18.81 0.55 -1.35
N VAL A 67 19.09 1.54 -2.19
CA VAL A 67 18.78 2.95 -1.87
C VAL A 67 17.27 3.13 -1.71
N ASN A 68 16.47 2.65 -2.67
CA ASN A 68 15.01 2.79 -2.61
C ASN A 68 14.40 2.04 -1.40
N ILE A 69 14.87 0.81 -1.15
CA ILE A 69 14.45 -0.03 -0.03
C ILE A 69 14.90 0.56 1.32
N ALA A 70 16.05 1.23 1.39
CA ALA A 70 16.50 1.92 2.59
C ALA A 70 15.60 3.14 2.90
N VAL A 71 15.22 3.91 1.88
CA VAL A 71 14.24 5.00 2.03
C VAL A 71 12.90 4.45 2.54
N SER A 72 12.40 3.35 1.98
CA SER A 72 11.20 2.68 2.50
C SER A 72 11.36 2.12 3.91
N SER A 73 12.49 1.52 4.24
CA SER A 73 12.74 0.99 5.57
C SER A 73 12.73 2.10 6.62
N SER A 74 13.39 3.24 6.33
CA SER A 74 13.40 4.39 7.24
C SER A 74 12.01 4.99 7.46
N TYR A 75 11.21 5.11 6.39
CA TYR A 75 9.81 5.53 6.51
C TYR A 75 9.01 4.54 7.36
N LEU A 76 9.07 3.23 7.08
CA LEU A 76 8.33 2.20 7.81
C LEU A 76 8.71 2.16 9.30
N ILE A 77 9.97 2.37 9.65
CA ILE A 77 10.41 2.46 11.05
C ILE A 77 9.78 3.69 11.72
N SER A 78 9.80 4.85 11.05
CA SER A 78 9.19 6.08 11.55
C SER A 78 7.67 5.94 11.73
N ASP A 79 6.98 5.39 10.75
CA ASP A 79 5.53 5.20 10.77
C ASP A 79 5.13 4.17 11.83
N LEU A 80 5.88 3.08 11.98
CA LEU A 80 5.69 2.10 13.04
C LEU A 80 5.88 2.72 14.43
N PHE A 81 6.88 3.58 14.60
CA PHE A 81 7.10 4.29 15.85
C PHE A 81 5.91 5.21 16.20
N ILE A 82 5.40 5.98 15.23
CA ILE A 82 4.21 6.81 15.40
C ILE A 82 2.99 5.95 15.75
N LEU A 83 2.80 4.81 15.07
CA LEU A 83 1.69 3.89 15.30
C LEU A 83 1.71 3.29 16.72
N ILE A 84 2.89 2.97 17.25
CA ILE A 84 3.07 2.47 18.62
C ILE A 84 2.80 3.58 19.63
N LEU A 85 3.35 4.79 19.42
CA LEU A 85 3.14 5.93 20.32
C LEU A 85 1.68 6.33 20.44
N TYR A 86 0.95 6.32 19.31
CA TYR A 86 -0.44 6.74 19.22
C TYR A 86 -1.42 5.58 19.08
N TRP A 87 -1.06 4.39 19.61
CA TRP A 87 -1.82 3.15 19.48
C TRP A 87 -3.31 3.28 19.82
N LYS A 88 -3.66 4.04 20.86
CA LYS A 88 -5.06 4.23 21.27
C LYS A 88 -5.93 4.93 20.22
N VAL A 89 -5.30 5.72 19.33
CA VAL A 89 -5.99 6.53 18.33
C VAL A 89 -5.87 5.89 16.95
N ILE A 90 -4.67 5.41 16.60
CA ILE A 90 -4.36 4.95 15.25
C ILE A 90 -3.89 3.48 15.15
N GLY A 91 -3.87 2.75 16.26
CA GLY A 91 -3.35 1.39 16.31
C GLY A 91 -4.24 0.40 15.56
N ASP A 92 -3.64 -0.34 14.63
CA ASP A 92 -4.23 -1.53 14.03
C ASP A 92 -3.16 -2.63 13.90
N LYS A 93 -3.48 -3.81 14.45
CA LYS A 93 -2.61 -4.99 14.45
C LYS A 93 -2.18 -5.40 13.03
N TYR A 94 -3.04 -5.22 12.03
CA TYR A 94 -2.69 -5.53 10.66
C TYR A 94 -1.60 -4.60 10.15
N TYR A 95 -1.61 -3.33 10.52
CA TYR A 95 -0.54 -2.40 10.14
C TYR A 95 0.78 -2.74 10.84
N ILE A 96 0.77 -3.13 12.12
CA ILE A 96 2.02 -3.63 12.77
C ILE A 96 2.57 -4.85 12.02
N ILE A 97 1.72 -5.84 11.75
CA ILE A 97 2.16 -7.06 11.05
C ILE A 97 2.71 -6.70 9.66
N HIS A 98 2.06 -5.77 8.94
CA HIS A 98 2.53 -5.27 7.65
C HIS A 98 3.96 -4.72 7.77
N HIS A 99 4.16 -3.75 8.67
CA HIS A 99 5.42 -3.04 8.84
C HIS A 99 6.54 -3.98 9.29
N CYS A 100 6.29 -4.81 10.29
CA CYS A 100 7.27 -5.78 10.78
C CYS A 100 7.65 -6.80 9.69
N THR A 101 6.67 -7.29 8.93
CA THR A 101 6.92 -8.25 7.84
C THR A 101 7.72 -7.62 6.70
N ALA A 102 7.37 -6.39 6.30
CA ALA A 102 8.10 -5.65 5.27
C ALA A 102 9.54 -5.34 5.71
N LEU A 103 9.73 -4.82 6.93
CA LEU A 103 11.06 -4.54 7.49
C LEU A 103 11.91 -5.80 7.62
N TYR A 104 11.32 -6.93 8.00
CA TYR A 104 12.00 -8.22 8.06
C TYR A 104 12.48 -8.68 6.68
N ALA A 105 11.66 -8.53 5.63
CA ALA A 105 12.06 -8.84 4.27
C ALA A 105 13.15 -7.87 3.76
N TYR A 106 13.01 -6.58 4.04
CA TYR A 106 13.97 -5.55 3.64
C TYR A 106 15.33 -5.72 4.32
N TYR A 107 15.37 -6.23 5.55
CA TYR A 107 16.62 -6.55 6.23
C TYR A 107 17.53 -7.45 5.38
N PHE A 108 17.01 -8.55 4.83
CA PHE A 108 17.80 -9.46 3.99
C PHE A 108 18.24 -8.82 2.68
N ILE A 109 17.39 -8.00 2.06
CA ILE A 109 17.76 -7.28 0.83
C ILE A 109 18.91 -6.30 1.13
N LEU A 110 18.83 -5.57 2.24
CA LEU A 110 19.83 -4.59 2.62
C LEU A 110 21.15 -5.24 3.08
N SER A 111 21.09 -6.29 3.89
CA SER A 111 22.27 -6.99 4.42
C SER A 111 22.95 -7.86 3.36
N GLU A 112 22.19 -8.76 2.73
CA GLU A 112 22.75 -9.78 1.83
C GLU A 112 22.78 -9.32 0.36
N GLY A 113 21.97 -8.32 -0.01
CA GLY A 113 21.91 -7.86 -1.41
C GLY A 113 21.24 -8.82 -2.37
N VAL A 114 20.50 -9.81 -1.86
CA VAL A 114 19.76 -10.78 -2.68
C VAL A 114 18.30 -10.38 -2.83
N LEU A 115 17.62 -10.96 -3.83
CA LEU A 115 16.18 -10.77 -4.09
C LEU A 115 15.79 -9.31 -4.35
N ALA A 116 16.74 -8.49 -4.80
CA ALA A 116 16.56 -7.05 -4.96
C ALA A 116 15.43 -6.72 -5.94
N TYR A 117 15.41 -7.37 -7.11
CA TYR A 117 14.33 -7.21 -8.08
C TYR A 117 12.96 -7.51 -7.47
N ILE A 118 12.87 -8.62 -6.71
CA ILE A 118 11.64 -9.04 -6.04
C ILE A 118 11.23 -8.02 -4.97
N GLY A 119 12.17 -7.55 -4.17
CA GLY A 119 11.94 -6.46 -3.21
C GLY A 119 11.38 -5.21 -3.86
N ASN A 120 11.98 -4.77 -4.96
CA ASN A 120 11.50 -3.62 -5.73
C ASN A 120 10.11 -3.85 -6.34
N PHE A 121 9.88 -5.02 -6.94
CA PHE A 121 8.59 -5.41 -7.50
C PHE A 121 7.48 -5.36 -6.44
N ARG A 122 7.77 -5.81 -5.22
CA ARG A 122 6.84 -5.73 -4.09
C ARG A 122 6.63 -4.29 -3.60
N LEU A 123 7.67 -3.47 -3.64
CA LEU A 123 7.61 -2.06 -3.24
C LEU A 123 6.71 -1.21 -4.15
N LEU A 124 6.49 -1.62 -5.41
CA LEU A 124 5.51 -0.97 -6.31
C LEU A 124 4.08 -0.91 -5.73
N ALA A 125 3.77 -1.75 -4.74
CA ALA A 125 2.54 -1.67 -3.97
C ALA A 125 2.29 -0.28 -3.35
N GLU A 126 3.35 0.51 -3.07
CA GLU A 126 3.23 1.87 -2.54
C GLU A 126 2.53 2.83 -3.51
N LEU A 127 2.51 2.56 -4.82
CA LEU A 127 1.80 3.41 -5.79
C LEU A 127 0.29 3.53 -5.53
N SER A 128 -0.30 2.59 -4.78
CA SER A 128 -1.71 2.68 -4.38
C SER A 128 -1.96 3.64 -3.20
N THR A 129 -0.94 3.89 -2.37
CA THR A 129 -1.02 4.63 -1.11
C THR A 129 -1.52 6.07 -1.29
N PRO A 130 -1.10 6.84 -2.32
CA PRO A 130 -1.62 8.18 -2.56
C PRO A 130 -3.15 8.23 -2.70
N PHE A 131 -3.75 7.24 -3.37
CA PHE A 131 -5.20 7.21 -3.59
C PHE A 131 -5.98 6.82 -2.32
N VAL A 132 -5.38 5.98 -1.48
CA VAL A 132 -5.91 5.63 -0.15
C VAL A 132 -5.90 6.85 0.75
N ASN A 133 -4.78 7.58 0.81
CA ASN A 133 -4.66 8.82 1.60
C ASN A 133 -5.60 9.92 1.08
N GLN A 134 -5.70 10.06 -0.25
CA GLN A 134 -6.60 11.02 -0.89
C GLN A 134 -8.06 10.83 -0.51
N ARG A 135 -8.51 9.58 -0.33
CA ARG A 135 -9.87 9.30 0.12
C ARG A 135 -10.13 9.93 1.49
N TRP A 136 -9.18 9.84 2.41
CA TRP A 136 -9.34 10.47 3.72
C TRP A 136 -9.32 11.98 3.65
N PHE A 137 -8.46 12.58 2.82
CA PHE A 137 -8.48 14.02 2.63
C PHE A 137 -9.84 14.51 2.15
N PHE A 138 -10.52 13.77 1.25
CA PHE A 138 -11.89 14.10 0.88
C PHE A 138 -12.88 13.98 2.03
N GLU A 139 -12.76 12.94 2.88
CA GLU A 139 -13.64 12.77 4.04
C GLU A 139 -13.41 13.88 5.09
N ALA A 140 -12.16 14.22 5.37
CA ALA A 140 -11.79 15.30 6.29
C ALA A 140 -12.27 16.68 5.81
N LEU A 141 -12.21 16.93 4.50
CA LEU A 141 -12.73 18.16 3.87
C LEU A 141 -14.25 18.13 3.62
N SER A 142 -14.97 17.10 4.11
CA SER A 142 -16.42 16.93 3.93
C SER A 142 -16.86 16.97 2.46
N TYR A 143 -16.03 16.47 1.55
CA TYR A 143 -16.41 16.36 0.14
C TYR A 143 -17.62 15.43 -0.02
N PRO A 144 -18.63 15.80 -0.83
CA PRO A 144 -19.76 14.92 -1.07
C PRO A 144 -19.30 13.59 -1.67
N ARG A 145 -19.77 12.46 -1.13
CA ARG A 145 -19.47 11.11 -1.65
C ARG A 145 -19.97 10.89 -3.09
N VAL A 146 -20.90 11.72 -3.54
CA VAL A 146 -21.42 11.77 -4.93
C VAL A 146 -20.66 12.76 -5.83
N SER A 147 -19.64 13.45 -5.32
CA SER A 147 -18.82 14.34 -6.13
C SER A 147 -17.98 13.54 -7.12
N LYS A 148 -17.77 14.10 -8.33
CA LYS A 148 -16.95 13.43 -9.37
C LYS A 148 -15.55 13.09 -8.86
N ALA A 149 -14.92 14.01 -8.12
CA ALA A 149 -13.58 13.80 -7.56
C ALA A 149 -13.52 12.60 -6.59
N TYR A 150 -14.48 12.49 -5.67
CA TYR A 150 -14.56 11.37 -4.72
C TYR A 150 -14.75 10.03 -5.44
N VAL A 151 -15.63 9.99 -6.44
CA VAL A 151 -15.92 8.77 -7.24
C VAL A 151 -14.69 8.37 -8.07
N ILE A 152 -14.06 9.33 -8.77
CA ILE A 152 -12.85 9.07 -9.58
C ILE A 152 -11.74 8.52 -8.70
N ASN A 153 -11.47 9.11 -7.54
CA ASN A 153 -10.46 8.60 -6.63
C ASN A 153 -10.80 7.19 -6.13
N GLY A 154 -12.07 6.91 -5.81
CA GLY A 154 -12.50 5.55 -5.42
C GLY A 154 -12.22 4.51 -6.52
N VAL A 155 -12.46 4.86 -7.78
CA VAL A 155 -12.16 4.00 -8.94
C VAL A 155 -10.65 3.83 -9.13
N LEU A 156 -9.87 4.93 -9.10
CA LEU A 156 -8.41 4.89 -9.24
C LEU A 156 -7.75 4.10 -8.10
N MET A 157 -8.16 4.34 -6.85
CA MET A 157 -7.72 3.58 -5.68
C MET A 157 -7.97 2.09 -5.89
N THR A 158 -9.16 1.70 -6.37
CA THR A 158 -9.50 0.29 -6.64
C THR A 158 -8.62 -0.29 -7.76
N ALA A 159 -8.45 0.43 -8.86
CA ALA A 159 -7.69 -0.03 -10.02
C ALA A 159 -6.20 -0.18 -9.71
N VAL A 160 -5.56 0.84 -9.12
CA VAL A 160 -4.13 0.82 -8.80
C VAL A 160 -3.83 -0.20 -7.71
N PHE A 161 -4.68 -0.31 -6.68
CA PHE A 161 -4.53 -1.35 -5.65
C PHE A 161 -4.63 -2.75 -6.28
N PHE A 162 -5.60 -2.99 -7.16
CA PHE A 162 -5.72 -4.27 -7.85
C PHE A 162 -4.47 -4.59 -8.68
N VAL A 163 -4.02 -3.66 -9.53
CA VAL A 163 -2.88 -3.89 -10.43
C VAL A 163 -1.60 -4.14 -9.63
N MET A 164 -1.28 -3.28 -8.67
CA MET A 164 0.01 -3.30 -7.98
C MET A 164 0.08 -4.37 -6.89
N ARG A 165 -1.05 -4.78 -6.30
CA ARG A 165 -1.07 -5.68 -5.13
C ARG A 165 -1.74 -7.02 -5.37
N ILE A 166 -2.64 -7.15 -6.34
CA ILE A 166 -3.42 -8.38 -6.57
C ILE A 166 -3.03 -9.05 -7.88
N ALA A 167 -3.02 -8.30 -8.99
CA ALA A 167 -2.61 -8.82 -10.29
C ALA A 167 -1.11 -9.17 -10.33
N SER A 168 -0.31 -8.57 -9.45
CA SER A 168 1.11 -8.88 -9.26
C SER A 168 1.38 -10.20 -8.52
N ILE A 169 0.37 -10.77 -7.85
CA ILE A 169 0.52 -12.02 -7.07
C ILE A 169 0.81 -13.22 -8.00
N PRO A 170 -0.01 -13.54 -9.02
CA PRO A 170 0.27 -14.69 -9.89
C PRO A 170 1.67 -14.70 -10.55
N PRO A 171 2.16 -13.61 -11.18
CA PRO A 171 3.48 -13.63 -11.82
C PRO A 171 4.61 -13.80 -10.79
N LEU A 172 4.45 -13.28 -9.57
CA LEU A 172 5.42 -13.51 -8.48
C LEU A 172 5.53 -15.00 -8.14
N TYR A 173 4.41 -15.69 -7.88
CA TYR A 173 4.47 -17.11 -7.53
C TYR A 173 4.87 -17.99 -8.71
N ALA A 174 4.52 -17.61 -9.94
CA ALA A 174 5.04 -18.27 -11.14
C ALA A 174 6.57 -18.16 -11.22
N TYR A 175 7.13 -16.99 -10.92
CA TYR A 175 8.57 -16.79 -10.85
C TYR A 175 9.19 -17.61 -9.73
N ILE A 176 8.65 -17.56 -8.51
CA ILE A 176 9.11 -18.39 -7.39
C ILE A 176 9.17 -19.85 -7.82
N TYR A 177 8.10 -20.38 -8.42
CA TYR A 177 8.04 -21.76 -8.90
C TYR A 177 9.11 -22.06 -9.96
N SER A 178 9.37 -21.15 -10.89
CA SER A 178 10.38 -21.34 -11.94
C SER A 178 11.81 -21.42 -11.41
N VAL A 179 12.11 -20.80 -10.27
CA VAL A 179 13.46 -20.83 -9.69
C VAL A 179 13.64 -21.95 -8.66
N LEU A 180 12.56 -22.61 -8.22
CA LEU A 180 12.65 -23.72 -7.27
C LEU A 180 13.57 -24.83 -7.80
N GLY A 181 14.50 -25.26 -6.95
CA GLY A 181 15.45 -26.34 -7.28
C GLY A 181 16.66 -25.91 -8.12
N THR A 182 16.68 -24.67 -8.64
CA THR A 182 17.87 -24.13 -9.33
C THR A 182 19.04 -23.94 -8.36
N GLU A 183 20.27 -24.02 -8.87
CA GLU A 183 21.46 -23.79 -8.04
C GLU A 183 21.50 -22.37 -7.47
N ALA A 184 21.12 -21.37 -8.28
CA ALA A 184 21.01 -19.97 -7.85
C ALA A 184 20.02 -19.82 -6.69
N TYR A 185 18.90 -20.53 -6.72
CA TYR A 185 17.93 -20.52 -5.62
C TYR A 185 18.46 -21.24 -4.38
N ARG A 186 19.10 -22.41 -4.53
CA ARG A 186 19.69 -23.18 -3.42
C ARG A 186 20.74 -22.38 -2.66
N ARG A 187 21.53 -21.57 -3.37
CA ARG A 187 22.57 -20.69 -2.80
C ARG A 187 22.03 -19.60 -1.88
N LEU A 188 20.74 -19.26 -1.93
CA LEU A 188 20.14 -18.29 -0.99
C LEU A 188 20.18 -18.80 0.46
N GLY A 189 20.25 -20.12 0.66
CA GLY A 189 20.20 -20.73 1.98
C GLY A 189 18.77 -20.81 2.54
N ALA A 190 18.55 -21.80 3.40
CA ALA A 190 17.21 -22.14 3.90
C ALA A 190 16.53 -20.97 4.65
N LEU A 191 17.31 -20.14 5.35
CA LEU A 191 16.77 -18.99 6.06
C LEU A 191 16.11 -18.00 5.10
N ILE A 192 16.85 -17.51 4.09
CA ILE A 192 16.33 -16.54 3.13
C ILE A 192 15.16 -17.14 2.35
N GLN A 193 15.27 -18.43 1.96
CA GLN A 193 14.20 -19.17 1.27
C GLN A 193 12.91 -19.26 2.07
N CYS A 194 12.98 -19.47 3.39
CA CYS A 194 11.80 -19.44 4.25
C CYS A 194 11.29 -18.02 4.47
N SER A 195 12.19 -17.05 4.66
CA SER A 195 11.87 -15.65 4.95
C SER A 195 11.10 -14.98 3.82
N TRP A 196 11.58 -15.07 2.57
CA TRP A 196 10.91 -14.41 1.45
C TRP A 196 9.56 -15.05 1.09
N ILE A 197 9.39 -16.39 1.20
CA ILE A 197 8.10 -17.05 0.98
C ILE A 197 7.10 -16.63 2.06
N SER A 198 7.49 -16.75 3.33
CA SER A 198 6.60 -16.43 4.45
C SER A 198 6.17 -14.96 4.44
N SER A 199 7.11 -14.03 4.21
CA SER A 199 6.79 -12.60 4.11
C SER A 199 5.88 -12.28 2.93
N CYS A 200 6.08 -12.89 1.75
CA CYS A 200 5.18 -12.72 0.61
C CYS A 200 3.76 -13.19 0.95
N VAL A 201 3.61 -14.40 1.50
CA VAL A 201 2.29 -14.96 1.87
C VAL A 201 1.56 -14.06 2.86
N VAL A 202 2.23 -13.61 3.93
CA VAL A 202 1.63 -12.73 4.94
C VAL A 202 1.12 -11.42 4.30
N LEU A 203 1.96 -10.78 3.48
CA LEU A 203 1.60 -9.53 2.81
C LEU A 203 0.47 -9.72 1.79
N ASP A 204 0.46 -10.84 1.06
CA ASP A 204 -0.56 -11.16 0.05
C ASP A 204 -1.93 -11.43 0.67
N VAL A 205 -1.98 -12.19 1.76
CA VAL A 205 -3.23 -12.41 2.51
C VAL A 205 -3.84 -11.07 2.92
N MET A 206 -3.02 -10.16 3.42
CA MET A 206 -3.46 -8.83 3.82
C MET A 206 -3.93 -7.99 2.63
N ASN A 207 -3.18 -7.99 1.53
CA ASN A 207 -3.59 -7.31 0.29
C ASN A 207 -4.93 -7.83 -0.22
N VAL A 208 -5.18 -9.15 -0.20
CA VAL A 208 -6.47 -9.73 -0.60
C VAL A 208 -7.60 -9.28 0.33
N MET A 209 -7.41 -9.35 1.65
CA MET A 209 -8.41 -8.87 2.61
C MET A 209 -8.76 -7.39 2.39
N TRP A 210 -7.75 -6.59 2.12
CA TRP A 210 -7.88 -5.17 1.82
C TRP A 210 -8.59 -4.91 0.50
N MET A 211 -8.27 -5.64 -0.57
CA MET A 211 -8.94 -5.55 -1.87
C MET A 211 -10.45 -5.80 -1.72
N VAL A 212 -10.85 -6.83 -0.97
CA VAL A 212 -12.28 -7.11 -0.72
C VAL A 212 -12.98 -5.91 -0.08
N LYS A 213 -12.32 -5.22 0.86
CA LYS A 213 -12.87 -4.02 1.52
C LYS A 213 -12.93 -2.82 0.58
N ILE A 214 -11.89 -2.60 -0.22
CA ILE A 214 -11.84 -1.52 -1.23
C ILE A 214 -12.95 -1.70 -2.26
N SER A 215 -13.09 -2.91 -2.82
CA SER A 215 -14.14 -3.23 -3.80
C SER A 215 -15.54 -2.95 -3.26
N LYS A 216 -15.84 -3.38 -2.02
CA LYS A 216 -17.13 -3.11 -1.36
C LYS A 216 -17.38 -1.60 -1.22
N GLY A 217 -16.36 -0.84 -0.83
CA GLY A 217 -16.44 0.62 -0.74
C GLY A 217 -16.70 1.29 -2.10
N CYS A 218 -15.98 0.87 -3.14
CA CYS A 218 -16.10 1.40 -4.49
C CYS A 218 -17.49 1.14 -5.09
N ILE A 219 -18.01 -0.09 -4.96
CA ILE A 219 -19.35 -0.45 -5.43
C ILE A 219 -20.41 0.45 -4.78
N LYS A 220 -20.31 0.69 -3.47
CA LYS A 220 -21.23 1.57 -2.73
C LYS A 220 -21.18 3.02 -3.23
N VAL A 221 -19.98 3.55 -3.51
CA VAL A 221 -19.81 4.91 -4.02
C VAL A 221 -20.40 5.06 -5.42
N ILE A 222 -20.14 4.08 -6.30
CA ILE A 222 -20.69 4.07 -7.66
C ILE A 222 -22.21 3.94 -7.64
N SER A 223 -22.78 3.11 -6.76
CA SER A 223 -24.24 2.97 -6.67
C SER A 223 -24.91 4.28 -6.24
N LEU A 224 -24.34 4.98 -5.25
CA LEU A 224 -24.83 6.28 -4.79
C LEU A 224 -24.74 7.34 -5.89
N PHE A 225 -23.63 7.37 -6.62
CA PHE A 225 -23.45 8.30 -7.74
C PHE A 225 -24.47 8.05 -8.86
N ARG A 226 -24.75 6.79 -9.19
CA ARG A 226 -25.76 6.43 -10.20
C ARG A 226 -27.17 6.84 -9.77
N GLN A 227 -27.53 6.61 -8.50
CA GLN A 227 -28.83 7.01 -7.94
C GLN A 227 -29.00 8.54 -7.98
N GLU A 228 -27.99 9.31 -7.57
CA GLU A 228 -28.05 10.77 -7.60
C GLU A 228 -28.13 11.31 -9.05
N LYS A 229 -27.41 10.71 -9.99
CA LYS A 229 -27.50 11.07 -11.41
C LYS A 229 -28.91 10.80 -11.97
N ALA A 230 -29.51 9.67 -11.64
CA ALA A 230 -30.88 9.33 -12.04
C ALA A 230 -31.90 10.31 -11.47
N ARG A 231 -31.76 10.67 -10.18
CA ARG A 231 -32.61 11.66 -9.50
C ARG A 231 -32.57 13.03 -10.18
N ARG A 232 -31.37 13.52 -10.52
CA ARG A 232 -31.21 14.79 -11.24
C ARG A 232 -31.81 14.76 -12.65
N SER A 233 -31.65 13.64 -13.36
CA SER A 233 -32.27 13.46 -14.68
C SER A 233 -33.80 13.52 -14.61
N LEU A 234 -34.40 12.89 -13.59
CA LEU A 234 -35.85 12.91 -13.36
C LEU A 234 -36.38 14.29 -12.94
N GLN A 235 -35.58 15.07 -12.21
CA GLN A 235 -35.94 16.45 -11.84
C GLN A 235 -35.91 17.38 -13.05
N ASN A 236 -34.92 17.23 -13.92
CA ASN A 236 -34.79 18.06 -15.11
C ASN A 236 -35.88 17.76 -16.15
N GLY A 237 -36.33 16.50 -16.27
CA GLY A 237 -37.41 16.11 -17.19
C GLY A 237 -38.84 16.38 -16.70
N LYS A 238 -39.03 16.98 -15.52
CA LYS A 238 -40.34 17.40 -14.97
C LYS A 238 -40.59 18.92 -15.08
N LEU A 239 -39.61 19.66 -15.63
CA LEU A 239 -39.68 21.11 -15.84
C LEU A 239 -40.13 21.47 -17.26
N ASP A 240 -40.49 20.47 -18.08
CA ASP A 240 -41.10 20.58 -19.40
C ASP A 240 -42.55 20.06 -19.33
#